data_AF-A0A0D0GUW6-F1
#
_entry.id   AF-A0A0D0GUW6-F1
#
_cell.length_a   1.000
_cell.length_b   1.000
_cell.length_c   1.000
_cell.angle_alpha   90.00
_cell.angle_beta   90.00
_cell.angle_gamma   90.00
#
_symmetry.space_group_name_H-M   'P 1'
#
loop_
_entity.id
_entity.type
_entity.pdbx_description
1 polymer ?
#
loop_
_entity_poly.entity_id
_entity_poly.type
_entity_poly.pdbx_seq_one_letter_code
_entity_poly.pdbx_strand_id
1 'polypeptide(L)'
;MKTRIFYAASLVALVGLTSACNTSKNANQTGTDTTAVSTTDTTATSGTAKNNAFNTGTFTGEVPVGKAKSDVEITFNADSTFALKEIFKGEDGKATPAMASEGKWKYDAEAKKIYLAYKNLMDRGTSFSVVDEKTIQMHDGSHQTKQTDGAAYNLTRK
;
A
#
# COMPACT_ATOMS: atom_id res chain seq x y z
N MET A 1 -54.57 -25.12 21.00
CA MET A 1 -54.63 -24.03 20.00
C MET A 1 -53.54 -24.30 18.96
N LYS A 2 -53.90 -24.87 17.80
CA LYS A 2 -54.08 -24.21 16.48
C LYS A 2 -52.83 -23.46 15.96
N THR A 3 -52.11 -24.18 15.09
CA THR A 3 -51.05 -23.80 14.14
C THR A 3 -51.40 -22.58 13.28
N ARG A 4 -50.40 -21.77 12.88
CA ARG A 4 -50.27 -21.23 11.49
C ARG A 4 -48.80 -21.00 11.11
N ILE A 5 -48.44 -21.61 9.98
CA ILE A 5 -47.24 -21.42 9.17
C ILE A 5 -47.52 -20.28 8.18
N PHE A 6 -46.53 -19.42 7.90
CA PHE A 6 -46.52 -18.60 6.69
C PHE A 6 -45.16 -18.69 6.00
N TYR A 7 -45.18 -19.26 4.80
CA TYR A 7 -44.15 -19.19 3.77
C TYR A 7 -44.25 -17.82 3.06
N ALA A 8 -43.11 -17.23 2.69
CA ALA A 8 -43.03 -16.32 1.56
C ALA A 8 -41.64 -16.45 0.90
N ALA A 9 -41.62 -17.14 -0.23
CA ALA A 9 -40.55 -17.09 -1.20
C ALA A 9 -40.69 -15.83 -2.05
N SER A 10 -39.60 -15.17 -2.41
CA SER A 10 -39.58 -14.27 -3.57
C SER A 10 -38.29 -14.43 -4.38
N LEU A 11 -38.54 -14.60 -5.67
CA LEU A 11 -37.64 -14.89 -6.77
C LEU A 11 -36.99 -13.61 -7.32
N VAL A 12 -35.74 -13.80 -7.81
CA VAL A 12 -35.17 -13.35 -9.11
C VAL A 12 -35.01 -11.85 -9.42
N ALA A 13 -33.76 -11.46 -9.74
CA ALA A 13 -33.40 -10.89 -11.05
C ALA A 13 -31.89 -10.91 -11.30
N LEU A 14 -31.51 -11.52 -12.43
CA LEU A 14 -30.22 -11.42 -13.11
C LEU A 14 -30.05 -10.01 -13.70
N VAL A 15 -28.88 -9.40 -13.55
CA VAL A 15 -28.37 -8.41 -14.53
C VAL A 15 -26.88 -8.67 -14.75
N GLY A 16 -26.56 -9.16 -15.94
CA GLY A 16 -25.20 -9.22 -16.46
C GLY A 16 -24.80 -7.89 -17.08
N LEU A 17 -23.57 -7.47 -16.84
CA LEU A 17 -22.90 -6.41 -17.59
C LEU A 17 -21.59 -6.98 -18.13
N THR A 18 -21.63 -7.30 -19.42
CA THR A 18 -20.46 -7.56 -20.25
C THR A 18 -19.86 -6.22 -20.66
N SER A 19 -18.61 -5.94 -20.25
CA SER A 19 -17.84 -4.81 -20.78
C SER A 19 -16.74 -5.30 -21.70
N ALA A 20 -16.75 -4.75 -22.90
CA ALA A 20 -16.00 -5.16 -24.08
C ALA A 20 -14.50 -4.83 -24.02
N CYS A 21 -13.69 -5.69 -24.65
CA CYS A 21 -12.31 -5.44 -25.02
C CYS A 21 -12.24 -4.39 -26.14
N ASN A 22 -11.62 -3.23 -25.89
CA ASN A 22 -11.16 -2.35 -26.97
C ASN A 22 -9.78 -2.82 -27.44
N THR A 23 -9.75 -3.37 -28.65
CA THR A 23 -8.54 -3.58 -29.45
C THR A 23 -8.20 -2.28 -30.17
N SER A 24 -7.12 -1.60 -29.76
CA SER A 24 -6.52 -0.50 -30.54
C SER A 24 -5.37 -1.06 -31.38
N LYS A 25 -5.56 -1.08 -32.71
CA LYS A 25 -4.51 -1.30 -33.72
C LYS A 25 -4.26 0.01 -34.46
N ASN A 26 -2.97 0.27 -34.74
CA ASN A 26 -2.39 1.29 -35.63
C ASN A 26 -2.49 2.76 -35.16
N ALA A 27 -1.52 3.64 -35.40
CA ALA A 27 -0.47 3.63 -36.41
C ALA A 27 0.83 4.31 -35.93
N ASN A 28 1.91 3.82 -36.52
CA ASN A 28 3.25 4.41 -36.58
C ASN A 28 3.20 5.74 -37.35
N GLN A 29 3.80 6.82 -36.82
CA GLN A 29 4.21 7.94 -37.67
C GLN A 29 5.50 8.57 -37.15
N THR A 30 6.51 8.48 -38.00
CA THR A 30 7.90 8.89 -37.88
C THR A 30 8.10 10.33 -38.37
N GLY A 31 9.07 11.05 -37.80
CA GLY A 31 9.82 12.15 -38.46
C GLY A 31 10.10 13.36 -37.52
N THR A 32 11.27 13.42 -36.85
CA THR A 32 12.46 14.29 -37.11
C THR A 32 12.21 15.80 -36.90
N ASP A 33 13.01 16.61 -36.20
CA ASP A 33 14.43 16.54 -35.87
C ASP A 33 14.83 17.46 -34.69
N THR A 34 15.75 16.95 -33.85
CA THR A 34 16.91 17.60 -33.20
C THR A 34 16.77 18.91 -32.40
N THR A 35 16.95 18.82 -31.07
CA THR A 35 18.02 19.54 -30.34
C THR A 35 18.40 18.73 -29.09
N ALA A 36 19.65 18.29 -29.04
CA ALA A 36 20.24 17.55 -27.94
C ALA A 36 20.57 18.46 -26.75
N VAL A 37 20.12 18.08 -25.55
CA VAL A 37 20.85 18.37 -24.31
C VAL A 37 21.03 17.05 -23.58
N SER A 38 22.31 16.68 -23.48
CA SER A 38 22.82 15.49 -22.82
C SER A 38 22.64 15.61 -21.30
N THR A 39 21.95 14.65 -20.70
CA THR A 39 22.20 14.19 -19.33
C THR A 39 22.01 12.68 -19.33
N THR A 40 23.13 11.99 -19.50
CA THR A 40 23.26 10.53 -19.39
C THR A 40 23.08 10.09 -17.93
N ASP A 41 22.71 8.82 -17.78
CA ASP A 41 22.76 7.96 -16.59
C ASP A 41 21.48 7.93 -15.72
N THR A 42 20.74 6.82 -15.55
CA THR A 42 21.07 5.39 -15.72
C THR A 42 19.79 4.54 -15.81
N THR A 43 19.76 3.65 -16.82
CA THR A 43 19.07 2.35 -16.91
C THR A 43 17.55 2.25 -16.69
N ALA A 44 16.83 2.32 -17.81
CA ALA A 44 15.56 1.62 -17.98
C ALA A 44 15.82 0.10 -18.01
N THR A 45 15.66 -0.57 -16.87
CA THR A 45 15.53 -2.03 -16.84
C THR A 45 14.13 -2.39 -17.31
N SER A 46 14.07 -2.93 -18.53
CA SER A 46 12.91 -3.65 -19.06
C SER A 46 12.66 -4.91 -18.22
N GLY A 47 11.50 -4.98 -17.56
CA GLY A 47 11.04 -6.18 -16.86
C GLY A 47 10.17 -5.90 -15.64
N THR A 48 8.86 -6.13 -15.79
CA THR A 48 7.77 -6.08 -14.79
C THR A 48 6.98 -4.77 -14.78
N ALA A 49 5.66 -4.92 -14.93
CA ALA A 49 4.68 -3.90 -15.28
C ALA A 49 4.71 -2.66 -14.37
N LYS A 50 4.87 -1.49 -15.00
CA LYS A 50 4.58 -0.18 -14.43
C LYS A 50 3.06 -0.01 -14.31
N ASN A 51 2.48 -0.54 -13.24
CA ASN A 51 1.15 -0.16 -12.78
C ASN A 51 1.12 -0.10 -11.24
N ASN A 52 1.83 0.87 -10.67
CA ASN A 52 1.55 1.29 -9.31
C ASN A 52 1.19 2.77 -9.35
N ALA A 53 -0.11 3.05 -9.18
CA ALA A 53 -0.67 4.39 -9.00
C ALA A 53 -0.22 5.06 -7.68
N PHE A 54 0.55 4.35 -6.86
CA PHE A 54 1.22 4.86 -5.67
C PHE A 54 2.67 5.24 -5.98
N ASN A 55 3.08 6.44 -5.59
CA ASN A 55 4.47 6.90 -5.72
C ASN A 55 5.35 6.18 -4.69
N THR A 56 6.27 5.34 -5.16
CA THR A 56 7.22 4.60 -4.33
C THR A 56 8.26 5.52 -3.69
N GLY A 57 8.91 5.07 -2.62
CA GLY A 57 9.92 5.85 -1.89
C GLY A 57 9.99 5.52 -0.41
N THR A 58 10.78 6.32 0.32
CA THR A 58 10.97 6.18 1.76
C THR A 58 10.08 7.16 2.52
N PHE A 59 9.39 6.66 3.54
CA PHE A 59 8.56 7.43 4.44
C PHE A 59 9.02 7.21 5.87
N THR A 60 9.05 8.27 6.68
CA THR A 60 9.49 8.23 8.07
C THR A 60 8.52 8.95 8.99
N GLY A 61 8.49 8.54 10.25
CA GLY A 61 7.69 9.18 11.28
C GLY A 61 7.87 8.52 12.64
N GLU A 62 7.41 9.20 13.70
CA GLU A 62 7.36 8.65 15.06
C GLU A 62 5.88 8.37 15.39
N VAL A 63 5.53 7.10 15.59
CA VAL A 63 4.14 6.68 15.83
C VAL A 63 3.95 6.20 17.28
N PRO A 64 2.78 6.42 17.89
CA PRO A 64 2.51 5.95 19.24
C PRO A 64 2.25 4.43 19.26
N VAL A 65 2.81 3.75 20.24
CA VAL A 65 2.62 2.31 20.49
C VAL A 65 2.29 2.11 21.97
N GLY A 66 0.99 2.06 22.28
CA GLY A 66 0.53 2.11 23.67
C GLY A 66 0.91 3.44 24.34
N LYS A 67 1.68 3.37 25.44
CA LYS A 67 2.24 4.54 26.14
C LYS A 67 3.64 4.93 25.65
N ALA A 68 4.21 4.11 24.77
CA ALA A 68 5.53 4.26 24.19
C ALA A 68 5.44 4.83 22.77
N LYS A 69 6.58 4.95 22.09
CA LYS A 69 6.66 5.43 20.70
C LYS A 69 7.55 4.52 19.86
N SER A 70 7.41 4.60 18.55
CA SER A 70 8.29 3.90 17.60
C SER A 70 8.70 4.84 16.48
N ASP A 71 10.01 4.98 16.25
CA ASP A 71 10.50 5.58 15.00
C ASP A 71 10.37 4.55 13.90
N VAL A 72 9.66 4.91 12.84
CA VAL A 72 9.37 4.04 11.69
C VAL A 72 10.02 4.63 10.44
N GLU A 73 10.73 3.81 9.68
CA GLU A 73 11.19 4.11 8.33
C GLU A 73 10.76 2.95 7.42
N ILE A 74 9.92 3.24 6.43
CA ILE A 74 9.45 2.27 5.44
C ILE A 74 9.86 2.72 4.04
N THR A 75 10.53 1.84 3.30
CA THR A 75 10.86 2.06 1.89
C THR A 75 10.04 1.11 1.02
N PHE A 76 9.26 1.68 0.10
CA PHE A 76 8.58 0.93 -0.96
C PHE A 76 9.39 1.02 -2.25
N ASN A 77 9.80 -0.12 -2.80
CA ASN A 77 10.54 -0.21 -4.04
C ASN A 77 9.61 -0.46 -5.24
N ALA A 78 10.01 -0.02 -6.43
CA ALA A 78 9.24 -0.17 -7.66
C ALA A 78 8.99 -1.64 -8.08
N ASP A 79 9.86 -2.56 -7.63
CA ASP A 79 9.75 -4.02 -7.86
C ASP A 79 8.76 -4.72 -6.90
N SER A 80 7.93 -3.92 -6.22
CA SER A 80 6.96 -4.36 -5.21
C SER A 80 7.59 -5.03 -3.98
N THR A 81 8.86 -4.74 -3.67
CA THR A 81 9.48 -5.08 -2.37
C THR A 81 9.43 -3.92 -1.38
N PHE A 82 9.50 -4.23 -0.09
CA PHE A 82 9.65 -3.21 0.95
C PHE A 82 10.79 -3.54 1.92
N ALA A 83 11.31 -2.50 2.56
CA ALA A 83 12.18 -2.57 3.73
C ALA A 83 11.62 -1.67 4.84
N LEU A 84 11.27 -2.27 5.98
CA LEU A 84 10.72 -1.62 7.16
C LEU A 84 11.76 -1.66 8.28
N LYS A 85 12.02 -0.52 8.91
CA LYS A 85 12.86 -0.37 10.08
C LYS A 85 12.08 0.30 11.20
N GLU A 86 12.16 -0.27 12.39
CA GLU A 86 11.46 0.22 13.58
C GLU A 86 12.41 0.32 14.77
N ILE A 87 12.35 1.41 15.51
CA ILE A 87 13.09 1.62 16.75
C ILE A 87 12.08 1.98 17.84
N PHE A 88 11.82 1.05 18.75
CA PHE A 88 10.88 1.27 19.84
C PHE A 88 11.54 2.09 20.95
N LYS A 89 10.85 3.12 21.42
CA LYS A 89 11.24 3.98 22.55
C LYS A 89 10.27 3.75 23.69
N GLY A 90 10.76 3.19 24.79
CA GLY A 90 9.97 3.00 26.01
C GLY A 90 9.46 4.33 26.60
N GLU A 91 8.60 4.24 27.62
CA GLU A 91 8.11 5.43 28.35
C GLU A 91 9.25 6.26 28.97
N ASP A 92 10.37 5.62 29.29
CA ASP A 92 11.60 6.27 29.80
C ASP A 92 12.47 6.89 28.71
N GLY A 93 12.01 6.86 27.46
CA GLY A 93 12.72 7.39 26.29
C GLY A 93 13.86 6.52 25.79
N LYS A 94 14.13 5.35 26.39
CA LYS A 94 15.21 4.47 25.93
C LYS A 94 14.81 3.73 24.66
N ALA A 95 15.68 3.80 23.66
CA ALA A 95 15.52 3.12 22.38
C ALA A 95 15.99 1.66 22.47
N THR A 96 15.24 0.76 21.83
CA THR A 96 15.68 -0.61 21.54
C THR A 96 16.66 -0.62 20.36
N PRO A 97 17.37 -1.72 20.13
CA PRO A 97 17.98 -1.97 18.82
C PRO A 97 16.93 -1.89 17.71
N ALA A 98 17.36 -1.46 16.52
CA ALA A 98 16.48 -1.40 15.36
C ALA A 98 16.04 -2.80 14.94
N MET A 99 14.74 -2.97 14.74
CA MET A 99 14.15 -4.16 14.14
C MET A 99 13.97 -3.89 12.65
N ALA A 100 14.39 -4.84 11.82
CA ALA A 100 14.28 -4.74 10.36
C ALA A 100 13.37 -5.86 9.84
N SER A 101 12.54 -5.54 8.85
CA SER A 101 11.65 -6.48 8.17
C SER A 101 11.61 -6.18 6.68
N GLU A 102 11.51 -7.22 5.88
CA GLU A 102 11.45 -7.13 4.43
C GLU A 102 10.35 -8.04 3.88
N GLY A 103 9.90 -7.72 2.67
CA GLY A 103 8.89 -8.54 2.00
C GLY A 103 8.38 -7.91 0.72
N LYS A 104 7.15 -8.27 0.36
CA LYS A 104 6.43 -7.73 -0.79
C LYS A 104 5.32 -6.78 -0.34
N TRP A 105 4.91 -5.87 -1.21
CA TRP A 105 3.74 -5.02 -0.95
C TRP A 105 2.83 -4.97 -2.16
N LYS A 106 1.57 -4.60 -1.90
CA LYS A 106 0.55 -4.36 -2.93
C LYS A 106 -0.23 -3.10 -2.62
N TYR A 107 -0.51 -2.29 -3.64
CA TYR A 107 -1.42 -1.16 -3.54
C TYR A 107 -2.82 -1.50 -4.07
N ASP A 108 -3.83 -1.10 -3.31
CA ASP A 108 -5.24 -1.10 -3.66
C ASP A 108 -5.64 0.36 -3.93
N ALA A 109 -5.84 0.69 -5.21
CA ALA A 109 -6.13 2.05 -5.64
C ALA A 109 -7.56 2.50 -5.28
N GLU A 110 -8.50 1.57 -5.17
CA GLU A 110 -9.89 1.86 -4.80
C GLU A 110 -9.97 2.22 -3.32
N ALA A 111 -9.34 1.41 -2.47
CA ALA A 111 -9.26 1.66 -1.04
C ALA A 111 -8.21 2.71 -0.65
N LYS A 112 -7.33 3.10 -1.58
CA LYS A 112 -6.11 3.88 -1.33
C LYS A 112 -5.25 3.27 -0.21
N LYS A 113 -5.11 1.94 -0.21
CA LYS A 113 -4.41 1.18 0.84
C LYS A 113 -3.22 0.41 0.32
N ILE A 114 -2.16 0.34 1.11
CA ILE A 114 -0.97 -0.47 0.87
C ILE A 114 -0.98 -1.62 1.88
N TYR A 115 -0.77 -2.85 1.42
CA TYR A 115 -0.68 -4.04 2.26
C TYR A 115 0.71 -4.62 2.20
N LEU A 116 1.31 -4.91 3.36
CA LEU A 116 2.58 -5.61 3.46
C LEU A 116 2.36 -7.12 3.53
N ALA A 117 3.15 -7.85 2.74
CA ALA A 117 3.28 -9.30 2.78
C ALA A 117 4.69 -9.63 3.26
N TYR A 118 4.81 -9.94 4.55
CA TYR A 118 6.06 -10.33 5.19
C TYR A 118 6.52 -11.70 4.71
N LYS A 119 7.83 -11.95 4.75
CA LYS A 119 8.41 -13.24 4.37
C LYS A 119 7.87 -14.40 5.24
N ASN A 120 7.58 -14.16 6.53
CA ASN A 120 6.85 -15.12 7.35
C ASN A 120 5.44 -14.58 7.67
N LEU A 121 4.42 -15.33 7.29
CA LEU A 121 3.01 -14.92 7.36
C LEU A 121 2.44 -14.85 8.77
N MET A 122 3.17 -15.35 9.77
CA MET A 122 2.81 -15.22 11.19
C MET A 122 3.20 -13.86 11.78
N ASP A 123 3.98 -13.05 11.06
CA ASP A 123 4.75 -11.96 11.67
C ASP A 123 3.96 -10.66 11.88
N ARG A 124 2.99 -10.31 11.02
CA ARG A 124 2.20 -9.08 11.19
C ARG A 124 1.14 -8.84 10.13
N GLY A 125 0.10 -8.10 10.53
CA GLY A 125 -0.70 -7.29 9.62
C GLY A 125 -0.25 -5.83 9.74
N THR A 126 0.46 -5.31 8.74
CA THR A 126 0.67 -3.86 8.65
C THR A 126 0.19 -3.39 7.30
N SER A 127 -0.60 -2.34 7.35
CA SER A 127 -1.12 -1.67 6.17
C SER A 127 -0.96 -0.17 6.33
N PHE A 128 -1.07 0.54 5.22
CA PHE A 128 -1.01 1.99 5.21
C PHE A 128 -2.17 2.53 4.38
N SER A 129 -2.74 3.67 4.77
CA SER A 129 -3.58 4.46 3.87
C SER A 129 -2.74 5.57 3.23
N VAL A 130 -2.98 5.86 1.96
CA VAL A 130 -2.37 7.00 1.27
C VAL A 130 -3.20 8.24 1.57
N VAL A 131 -2.63 9.18 2.33
CA VAL A 131 -3.28 10.44 2.70
C VAL A 131 -3.11 11.45 1.56
N ASP A 132 -1.88 11.60 1.06
CA ASP A 132 -1.51 12.42 -0.09
C ASP A 132 -0.21 11.91 -0.74
N GLU A 133 0.38 12.66 -1.67
CA GLU A 133 1.60 12.27 -2.40
C GLU A 133 2.85 12.12 -1.52
N LYS A 134 2.87 12.78 -0.36
CA LYS A 134 4.00 12.83 0.58
C LYS A 134 3.68 12.16 1.91
N THR A 135 2.44 11.79 2.16
CA THR A 135 1.99 11.30 3.47
C THR A 135 1.25 9.97 3.35
N ILE A 136 1.67 9.00 4.15
CA ILE A 136 0.94 7.75 4.38
C ILE A 136 0.60 7.64 5.86
N GLN A 137 -0.50 6.99 6.20
CA GLN A 137 -0.89 6.73 7.58
C GLN A 137 -0.71 5.25 7.89
N MET A 138 0.09 4.93 8.90
CA MET A 138 0.34 3.56 9.33
C MET A 138 -0.86 3.01 10.11
N HIS A 139 -1.27 1.81 9.73
CA HIS A 139 -2.22 0.99 10.47
C HIS A 139 -1.46 -0.20 11.05
N ASP A 140 -1.11 -0.09 12.34
CA ASP A 140 -0.54 -1.21 13.08
C ASP A 140 -1.67 -2.01 13.72
N GLY A 141 -1.85 -3.25 13.28
CA GLY A 141 -2.88 -4.11 13.84
C GLY A 141 -2.90 -5.50 13.22
N SER A 142 -2.96 -6.51 14.07
CA SER A 142 -3.28 -7.87 13.60
C SER A 142 -4.71 -7.88 13.02
N HIS A 143 -5.08 -8.95 12.31
CA HIS A 143 -6.43 -9.14 11.73
C HIS A 143 -7.60 -8.98 12.74
N GLN A 144 -7.34 -8.79 14.03
CA GLN A 144 -8.31 -8.73 15.12
C GLN A 144 -8.29 -7.42 15.92
N THR A 145 -7.36 -6.50 15.67
CA THR A 145 -7.29 -5.22 16.40
C THR A 145 -7.87 -4.07 15.57
N LYS A 146 -8.46 -3.08 16.26
CA LYS A 146 -8.92 -1.84 15.62
C LYS A 146 -7.75 -1.17 14.90
N GLN A 147 -7.95 -0.75 13.65
CA GLN A 147 -6.92 0.00 12.91
C GLN A 147 -6.61 1.31 13.64
N THR A 148 -5.33 1.64 13.74
CA THR A 148 -4.86 2.94 14.24
C THR A 148 -5.24 4.06 13.27
N ASP A 149 -5.52 5.25 13.79
CA ASP A 149 -5.98 6.38 12.99
C ASP A 149 -5.54 7.74 13.56
N GLY A 150 -5.51 8.75 12.70
CA GLY A 150 -5.13 10.13 13.03
C GLY A 150 -3.68 10.46 12.70
N ALA A 151 -3.40 11.78 12.67
CA ALA A 151 -2.13 12.33 12.19
C ALA A 151 -0.88 11.87 12.97
N ALA A 152 -1.05 11.38 14.21
CA ALA A 152 0.04 10.80 15.00
C ALA A 152 0.60 9.49 14.40
N TYR A 153 -0.11 8.87 13.46
CA TYR A 153 0.33 7.68 12.74
C TYR A 153 0.83 7.99 11.32
N ASN A 154 0.97 9.27 10.97
CA ASN A 154 1.45 9.67 9.65
C ASN A 154 2.96 9.48 9.54
N LEU A 155 3.37 8.92 8.41
CA LEU A 155 4.74 8.87 7.94
C LEU A 155 4.85 9.79 6.73
N THR A 156 5.87 10.64 6.72
CA THR A 156 6.13 11.61 5.66
C THR A 156 7.29 11.18 4.80
N ARG A 157 7.20 11.46 3.50
CA ARG A 157 8.25 11.18 2.53
C ARG A 157 9.55 11.90 2.93
N LYS A 158 10.65 11.17 2.88
CA LYS A 158 12.02 11.64 3.12
C LYS A 158 12.59 12.34 1.89
#